data_AF-A0A520JYP8-F1
#
_entry.id   AF-A0A520JYP8-F1
#
_cell.length_a   1.000
_cell.length_b   1.000
_cell.length_c   1.000
_cell.angle_alpha   90.00
_cell.angle_beta   90.00
_cell.angle_gamma   90.00
#
_symmetry.space_group_name_H-M   'P 1'
#
loop_
_entity.id
_entity.type
_entity.pdbx_description
1 polymer ?
#
loop_
_entity_poly.entity_id
_entity_poly.type
_entity_poly.pdbx_seq_one_letter_code
_entity_poly.pdbx_strand_id
1 'polypeptide(L)'
;LAGRITDAGLPYARVIGSFCGIAGAIPDALVTRVVKIKFPSVLDLPAKRIARKGIRKEIVKGYVDEIMTQVSIEPVQRGRSRVGGVPVNTDAAERIGVVLIGVDAGDNLSNLPKIADIGAELVKEEGEQYLIPVIDALSAHIVEDLVRIAKEKGLLMPNTKIGITGRAGITGKKPELIVKKLSAVFDRNMDNEVIFADDALARGAAVLGRCMHQFGTACNPIGGIQGQGCIYGQRVRLQKKIPITSSEAI
;
A
#
# COMPACT_ATOMS: atom_id res chain seq x y z
N LEU A 1 -4.50 -1.34 5.83
CA LEU A 1 -4.11 -1.22 4.41
C LEU A 1 -5.28 -0.59 3.65
N ALA A 2 -5.04 0.49 2.91
CA ALA A 2 -6.05 1.11 2.07
C ALA A 2 -5.37 1.61 0.79
N GLY A 3 -5.55 0.88 -0.31
CA GLY A 3 -4.97 1.23 -1.60
C GLY A 3 -5.92 0.86 -2.74
N ARG A 4 -5.82 1.55 -3.86
CA ARG A 4 -6.67 1.36 -5.04
C ARG A 4 -5.82 1.27 -6.29
N ILE A 5 -6.30 0.48 -7.25
CA ILE A 5 -5.73 0.37 -8.59
C ILE A 5 -6.78 0.90 -9.56
N THR A 6 -6.38 1.77 -10.47
CA THR A 6 -7.27 2.40 -11.45
C THR A 6 -6.85 2.05 -12.87
N ASP A 7 -7.83 1.98 -13.78
CA ASP A 7 -7.56 1.86 -15.22
C ASP A 7 -7.05 3.18 -15.82
N ALA A 8 -6.75 3.16 -17.13
CA ALA A 8 -6.34 4.35 -17.89
C ALA A 8 -7.54 5.11 -18.51
N GLY A 9 -8.76 4.91 -18.00
CA GLY A 9 -9.97 5.52 -18.54
C GLY A 9 -9.94 7.05 -18.49
N LEU A 10 -10.40 7.70 -19.57
CA LEU A 10 -10.52 9.16 -19.67
C LEU A 10 -11.97 9.57 -19.94
N PRO A 11 -12.44 10.70 -19.37
CA PRO A 11 -11.74 11.61 -18.45
C PRO A 11 -11.81 11.18 -16.96
N TYR A 12 -12.46 10.05 -16.68
CA TYR A 12 -12.57 9.46 -15.34
C TYR A 12 -12.10 8.01 -15.40
N ALA A 13 -11.03 7.73 -14.66
CA ALA A 13 -10.56 6.37 -14.46
C ALA A 13 -11.49 5.62 -13.50
N ARG A 14 -11.63 4.32 -13.70
CA ARG A 14 -12.40 3.44 -12.82
C ARG A 14 -11.47 2.71 -11.88
N VAL A 15 -11.93 2.43 -10.68
CA VAL A 15 -11.25 1.50 -9.78
C VAL A 15 -11.45 0.09 -10.33
N ILE A 16 -10.35 -0.62 -10.56
CA ILE A 16 -10.33 -2.01 -11.06
C ILE A 16 -9.74 -2.97 -10.03
N GLY A 17 -9.09 -2.45 -8.99
CA GLY A 17 -8.57 -3.24 -7.89
C GLY A 17 -8.56 -2.45 -6.59
N SER A 18 -8.66 -3.15 -5.46
CA SER A 18 -8.60 -2.56 -4.13
C SER A 18 -7.85 -3.46 -3.17
N PHE A 19 -6.94 -2.86 -2.40
CA PHE A 19 -6.20 -3.52 -1.34
C PHE A 19 -6.92 -3.36 0.00
N CYS A 20 -7.02 -4.45 0.77
CA CYS A 20 -7.67 -4.47 2.09
C CYS A 20 -6.90 -5.30 3.12
N GLY A 21 -7.21 -5.11 4.40
CA GLY A 21 -6.61 -5.86 5.50
C GLY A 21 -5.50 -5.09 6.24
N ILE A 22 -4.50 -5.82 6.77
CA ILE A 22 -3.66 -5.36 7.89
C ILE A 22 -2.15 -5.25 7.63
N ALA A 23 -1.73 -4.95 6.40
CA ALA A 23 -0.30 -4.77 6.06
C ALA A 23 0.50 -3.90 7.05
N GLY A 24 -0.07 -2.80 7.56
CA GLY A 24 0.60 -1.92 8.51
C GLY A 24 0.65 -2.45 9.95
N ALA A 25 -0.32 -3.27 10.36
CA ALA A 25 -0.38 -3.81 11.72
C ALA A 25 0.53 -5.03 11.91
N ILE A 26 0.96 -5.67 10.83
CA ILE A 26 1.91 -6.81 10.88
C ILE A 26 3.26 -6.37 11.48
N PRO A 27 3.91 -5.29 10.99
CA PRO A 27 5.09 -4.73 11.66
C PRO A 27 4.86 -4.29 13.11
N ASP A 28 3.68 -3.74 13.43
CA ASP A 28 3.36 -3.29 14.80
C ASP A 28 3.20 -4.49 15.75
N ALA A 29 2.66 -5.61 15.28
CA ALA A 29 2.57 -6.84 16.06
C ALA A 29 3.97 -7.36 16.47
N LEU A 30 4.96 -7.24 15.58
CA LEU A 30 6.34 -7.67 15.86
C LEU A 30 6.94 -6.94 17.07
N VAL A 31 6.62 -5.66 17.26
CA VAL A 31 7.19 -4.87 18.38
C VAL A 31 6.35 -4.96 19.65
N THR A 32 5.22 -5.68 19.62
CA THR A 32 4.21 -5.59 20.67
C THR A 32 4.68 -6.05 22.04
N ARG A 33 5.53 -7.07 22.10
CA ARG A 33 6.10 -7.57 23.36
C ARG A 33 7.42 -6.92 23.76
N VAL A 34 7.94 -6.05 22.90
CA VAL A 34 9.20 -5.32 23.12
C VAL A 34 8.91 -3.95 23.74
N VAL A 35 7.90 -3.25 23.23
CA VAL A 35 7.54 -1.91 23.68
C VAL A 35 6.48 -1.97 24.79
N LYS A 36 6.80 -1.42 25.96
CA LYS A 36 5.93 -1.44 27.15
C LYS A 36 4.93 -0.28 27.18
N ILE A 37 4.11 -0.15 26.14
CA ILE A 37 3.01 0.82 26.10
C ILE A 37 1.69 0.16 25.67
N LYS A 38 0.58 0.83 25.98
CA LYS A 38 -0.75 0.40 25.56
C LYS A 38 -0.93 0.75 24.08
N PHE A 39 -0.95 -0.26 23.21
CA PHE A 39 -0.92 -0.16 21.73
C PHE A 39 0.43 0.26 21.15
N PRO A 40 1.43 -0.64 21.22
CA PRO A 40 2.75 -0.38 20.67
C PRO A 40 2.73 -0.33 19.15
N SER A 41 3.50 0.59 18.59
CA SER A 41 3.75 0.70 17.16
C SER A 41 5.25 0.75 16.88
N VAL A 42 5.63 0.50 15.63
CA VAL A 42 7.03 0.64 15.20
C VAL A 42 7.59 2.03 15.50
N LEU A 43 6.74 3.06 15.57
CA LEU A 43 7.15 4.44 15.85
C LEU A 43 7.63 4.65 17.28
N ASP A 44 7.26 3.75 18.19
CA ASP A 44 7.61 3.84 19.61
C ASP A 44 9.00 3.24 19.89
N LEU A 45 9.67 2.69 18.87
CA LEU A 45 11.06 2.24 18.98
C LEU A 45 12.03 3.44 19.03
N PRO A 46 12.88 3.52 20.07
CA PRO A 46 13.81 4.65 20.21
C PRO A 46 14.92 4.62 19.14
N ALA A 47 14.98 5.68 18.32
CA ALA A 47 15.95 5.82 17.22
C ALA A 47 17.43 5.75 17.67
N LYS A 48 17.74 6.06 18.93
CA LYS A 48 19.10 6.10 19.48
C LYS A 48 19.65 4.73 19.92
N ARG A 49 18.83 3.67 20.04
CA ARG A 49 19.29 2.36 20.55
C ARG A 49 19.82 1.40 19.48
N ILE A 50 19.59 1.67 18.20
CA ILE A 50 19.83 0.68 17.14
C ILE A 50 21.10 1.02 16.37
N ALA A 51 22.25 0.58 16.88
CA ALA A 51 23.50 0.60 16.13
C ALA A 51 23.40 -0.42 14.97
N ARG A 52 23.51 0.04 13.71
CA ARG A 52 23.36 -0.79 12.51
C ARG A 52 24.63 -1.56 12.10
N LYS A 53 25.68 -1.58 12.94
CA LYS A 53 26.94 -2.27 12.61
C LYS A 53 26.78 -3.77 12.83
N GLY A 54 27.16 -4.58 11.83
CA GLY A 54 27.23 -6.04 11.96
C GLY A 54 25.91 -6.80 11.72
N ILE A 55 24.89 -6.18 11.11
CA ILE A 55 23.63 -6.88 10.78
C ILE A 55 23.87 -7.93 9.68
N ARG A 56 23.64 -9.20 10.02
CA ARG A 56 23.70 -10.33 9.08
C ARG A 56 22.42 -10.39 8.25
N LYS A 57 22.54 -10.42 6.92
CA LYS A 57 21.37 -10.40 6.02
C LYS A 57 20.58 -11.71 6.06
N GLU A 58 21.28 -12.80 6.36
CA GLU A 58 20.75 -14.16 6.43
C GLU A 58 19.75 -14.28 7.58
N ILE A 59 20.04 -13.64 8.70
CA ILE A 59 19.17 -13.61 9.89
C ILE A 59 17.94 -12.76 9.63
N VAL A 60 18.14 -11.57 9.06
CA VAL A 60 17.02 -10.71 8.67
C VAL A 60 16.09 -11.48 7.72
N LYS A 61 16.65 -12.19 6.74
CA LYS A 61 15.88 -13.02 5.82
C LYS A 61 15.16 -14.15 6.54
N GLY A 62 15.82 -14.90 7.42
CA GLY A 62 15.21 -16.01 8.16
C GLY A 62 13.97 -15.58 8.95
N TYR A 63 14.09 -14.50 9.72
CA TYR A 63 12.95 -13.95 10.47
C TYR A 63 11.85 -13.40 9.55
N VAL A 64 12.20 -12.76 8.44
CA VAL A 64 11.19 -12.31 7.46
C VAL A 64 10.44 -13.51 6.88
N ASP A 65 11.15 -14.55 6.45
CA ASP A 65 10.55 -15.75 5.86
C ASP A 65 9.63 -16.45 6.89
N GLU A 66 10.06 -16.55 8.15
CA GLU A 66 9.25 -17.08 9.24
C GLU A 66 7.98 -16.26 9.46
N ILE A 67 8.07 -14.93 9.55
CA ILE A 67 6.89 -14.06 9.72
C ILE A 67 5.96 -14.20 8.51
N MET A 68 6.50 -14.28 7.29
CA MET A 68 5.70 -14.44 6.08
C MET A 68 4.92 -15.77 6.06
N THR A 69 5.36 -16.82 6.78
CA THR A 69 4.54 -18.04 6.95
C THR A 69 3.25 -17.80 7.75
N GLN A 70 3.21 -16.74 8.55
CA GLN A 70 2.06 -16.37 9.38
C GLN A 70 1.11 -15.40 8.65
N VAL A 71 1.52 -14.86 7.51
CA VAL A 71 0.84 -13.83 6.74
C VAL A 71 0.26 -14.43 5.45
N SER A 72 -0.99 -14.11 5.15
CA SER A 72 -1.61 -14.44 3.86
C SER A 72 -1.80 -13.17 3.04
N ILE A 73 -1.31 -13.22 1.79
CA ILE A 73 -1.49 -12.16 0.79
C ILE A 73 -2.08 -12.82 -0.44
N GLU A 74 -3.37 -12.58 -0.70
CA GLU A 74 -4.10 -13.31 -1.74
C GLU A 74 -5.29 -12.49 -2.27
N PRO A 75 -5.78 -12.80 -3.48
CA PRO A 75 -7.09 -12.33 -3.92
C PRO A 75 -8.19 -12.79 -2.95
N VAL A 76 -9.07 -11.88 -2.55
CA VAL A 76 -10.14 -12.20 -1.60
C VAL A 76 -11.16 -13.11 -2.27
N GLN A 77 -11.36 -14.29 -1.68
CA GLN A 77 -12.35 -15.26 -2.17
C GLN A 77 -13.78 -14.79 -1.95
N ARG A 78 -14.68 -15.21 -2.84
CA ARG A 78 -16.12 -14.90 -2.77
C ARG A 78 -16.73 -15.43 -1.48
N GLY A 79 -17.69 -14.69 -0.92
CA GLY A 79 -18.39 -15.05 0.32
C GLY A 79 -17.65 -14.62 1.60
N ARG A 80 -16.39 -14.17 1.51
CA ARG A 80 -15.67 -13.61 2.64
C ARG A 80 -16.24 -12.23 2.99
N SER A 81 -16.52 -12.00 4.26
CA SER A 81 -17.07 -10.74 4.79
C SER A 81 -16.03 -9.88 5.52
N ARG A 82 -14.87 -10.46 5.87
CA ARG A 82 -13.76 -9.76 6.53
C ARG A 82 -12.39 -10.28 6.12
N VAL A 83 -11.42 -9.36 6.05
CA VAL A 83 -9.99 -9.66 5.84
C VAL A 83 -9.20 -8.85 6.85
N GLY A 84 -8.45 -9.51 7.74
CA GLY A 84 -7.72 -8.82 8.80
C GLY A 84 -8.63 -7.94 9.66
N GLY A 85 -9.84 -8.42 9.96
CA GLY A 85 -10.84 -7.64 10.70
C GLY A 85 -11.47 -6.47 9.92
N VAL A 86 -11.00 -6.13 8.72
CA VAL A 86 -11.60 -5.10 7.87
C VAL A 86 -12.83 -5.68 7.16
N PRO A 87 -14.02 -5.07 7.28
CA PRO A 87 -15.21 -5.52 6.56
C PRO A 87 -15.03 -5.34 5.05
N VAL A 88 -15.40 -6.38 4.30
CA VAL A 88 -15.36 -6.39 2.83
C VAL A 88 -16.69 -6.89 2.28
N ASN A 89 -17.06 -6.41 1.10
CA ASN A 89 -18.24 -6.87 0.37
C ASN A 89 -17.80 -7.43 -0.99
N THR A 90 -17.59 -8.75 -1.03
CA THR A 90 -17.08 -9.45 -2.20
C THR A 90 -18.09 -9.46 -3.35
N ASP A 91 -19.39 -9.60 -3.06
CA ASP A 91 -20.46 -9.55 -4.07
C ASP A 91 -20.60 -8.16 -4.70
N ALA A 92 -20.44 -7.08 -3.92
CA ALA A 92 -20.42 -5.73 -4.46
C ALA A 92 -19.21 -5.50 -5.35
N ALA A 93 -18.02 -5.96 -4.93
CA ALA A 93 -16.80 -5.84 -5.71
C ALA A 93 -16.89 -6.60 -7.05
N GLU A 94 -17.42 -7.83 -7.05
CA GLU A 94 -17.64 -8.64 -8.25
C GLU A 94 -18.60 -7.94 -9.22
N ARG A 95 -19.73 -7.42 -8.73
CA ARG A 95 -20.72 -6.69 -9.55
C ARG A 95 -20.15 -5.47 -10.28
N ILE A 96 -19.17 -4.79 -9.69
CA ILE A 96 -18.53 -3.61 -10.28
C ILE A 96 -17.19 -3.92 -10.97
N GLY A 97 -16.80 -5.20 -11.04
CA GLY A 97 -15.55 -5.63 -11.69
C GLY A 97 -14.28 -5.21 -10.94
N VAL A 98 -14.33 -5.08 -9.63
CA VAL A 98 -13.17 -4.74 -8.78
C VAL A 98 -12.57 -6.00 -8.16
N VAL A 99 -11.28 -6.22 -8.40
CA VAL A 99 -10.52 -7.30 -7.73
C VAL A 99 -10.08 -6.85 -6.35
N LEU A 100 -10.45 -7.59 -5.32
CA LEU A 100 -9.99 -7.36 -3.95
C LEU A 100 -8.72 -8.18 -3.69
N ILE A 101 -7.67 -7.55 -3.18
CA ILE A 101 -6.44 -8.22 -2.75
C ILE A 101 -6.26 -7.95 -1.25
N GLY A 102 -6.25 -9.03 -0.47
CA GLY A 102 -6.25 -9.00 0.98
C GLY A 102 -4.87 -9.27 1.58
N VAL A 103 -4.58 -8.63 2.72
CA VAL A 103 -3.47 -8.98 3.60
C VAL A 103 -4.03 -9.33 4.98
N ASP A 104 -3.81 -10.55 5.45
CA ASP A 104 -4.21 -11.02 6.77
C ASP A 104 -3.04 -11.73 7.47
N ALA A 105 -3.15 -11.91 8.78
CA ALA A 105 -2.28 -12.74 9.57
C ALA A 105 -3.12 -13.85 10.20
N GLY A 106 -3.16 -15.02 9.55
CA GLY A 106 -4.06 -16.12 9.91
C GLY A 106 -5.49 -15.87 9.43
N ASP A 107 -6.46 -16.18 10.28
CA ASP A 107 -7.88 -15.87 10.05
C ASP A 107 -8.27 -14.65 10.89
N ASN A 108 -8.41 -13.50 10.24
CA ASN A 108 -8.81 -12.25 10.86
C ASN A 108 -7.97 -11.91 12.10
N LEU A 109 -6.66 -11.71 11.88
CA LEU A 109 -5.68 -11.31 12.91
C LEU A 109 -5.23 -12.44 13.87
N SER A 110 -5.73 -13.67 13.71
CA SER A 110 -5.47 -14.77 14.66
C SER A 110 -4.00 -15.09 14.86
N ASN A 111 -3.12 -14.82 13.89
CA ASN A 111 -1.68 -15.05 13.99
C ASN A 111 -0.88 -13.84 14.47
N LEU A 112 -1.49 -12.66 14.70
CA LEU A 112 -0.76 -11.52 15.25
C LEU A 112 -0.03 -11.84 16.58
N PRO A 113 -0.61 -12.61 17.52
CA PRO A 113 0.10 -13.00 18.74
C PRO A 113 1.39 -13.78 18.47
N LYS A 114 1.38 -14.66 17.46
CA LYS A 114 2.57 -15.44 17.04
C LYS A 114 3.65 -14.54 16.44
N ILE A 115 3.26 -13.55 15.64
CA ILE A 115 4.20 -12.54 15.13
C ILE A 115 4.81 -11.75 16.29
N ALA A 116 4.05 -11.48 17.35
CA ALA A 116 4.56 -10.85 18.55
C ALA A 116 5.51 -11.77 19.36
N ASP A 117 5.27 -13.09 19.37
CA ASP A 117 6.21 -14.09 19.91
C ASP A 117 7.54 -14.05 19.17
N ILE A 118 7.51 -14.11 17.83
CA ILE A 118 8.69 -14.06 16.95
C ILE A 118 9.50 -12.78 17.22
N GLY A 119 8.82 -11.64 17.39
CA GLY A 119 9.49 -10.37 17.69
C GLY A 119 10.18 -10.34 19.06
N ALA A 120 9.59 -11.00 20.07
CA ALA A 120 10.23 -11.14 21.39
C ALA A 120 11.45 -12.08 21.33
N GLU A 121 11.36 -13.16 20.56
CA GLU A 121 12.44 -14.11 20.31
C GLU A 121 13.60 -13.43 19.59
N LEU A 122 13.33 -12.67 18.52
CA LEU A 122 14.33 -11.89 17.79
C LEU A 122 15.16 -10.99 18.72
N VAL A 123 14.50 -10.26 19.61
CA VAL A 123 15.19 -9.38 20.57
C VAL A 123 15.99 -10.18 21.60
N LYS A 124 15.48 -11.33 22.03
CA LYS A 124 16.15 -12.19 23.02
C LYS A 124 17.40 -12.86 22.45
N GLU A 125 17.33 -13.35 21.21
CA GLU A 125 18.41 -14.14 20.58
C GLU A 125 19.44 -13.27 19.86
N GLU A 126 18.97 -12.32 19.05
CA GLU A 126 19.84 -11.55 18.16
C GLU A 126 20.01 -10.10 18.63
N GLY A 127 19.02 -9.54 19.34
CA GLY A 127 19.07 -8.21 19.94
C GLY A 127 18.20 -7.16 19.25
N GLU A 128 17.89 -6.08 19.96
CA GLU A 128 17.01 -4.98 19.51
C GLU A 128 17.44 -4.37 18.16
N GLN A 129 18.74 -4.42 17.82
CA GLN A 129 19.26 -3.83 16.59
C GLN A 129 18.74 -4.50 15.31
N TYR A 130 18.20 -5.73 15.38
CA TYR A 130 17.63 -6.43 14.23
C TYR A 130 16.17 -6.08 13.93
N LEU A 131 15.44 -5.45 14.87
CA LEU A 131 14.02 -5.13 14.68
C LEU A 131 13.77 -4.27 13.43
N ILE A 132 14.48 -3.14 13.31
CA ILE A 132 14.27 -2.21 12.18
C ILE A 132 14.66 -2.86 10.83
N PRO A 133 15.81 -3.53 10.68
CA PRO A 133 16.11 -4.29 9.46
C PRO A 133 15.05 -5.32 9.08
N VAL A 134 14.52 -6.09 10.04
CA VAL A 134 13.45 -7.07 9.81
C VAL A 134 12.16 -6.38 9.38
N ILE A 135 11.75 -5.31 10.08
CA ILE A 135 10.56 -4.52 9.74
C ILE A 135 10.65 -3.91 8.34
N ASP A 136 11.80 -3.34 8.00
CA ASP A 136 12.03 -2.70 6.71
C ASP A 136 11.96 -3.73 5.57
N ALA A 137 12.58 -4.90 5.76
CA ALA A 137 12.56 -5.99 4.80
C ALA A 137 11.18 -6.65 4.66
N LEU A 138 10.48 -6.88 5.78
CA LEU A 138 9.13 -7.43 5.83
C LEU A 138 8.14 -6.52 5.10
N SER A 139 8.18 -5.22 5.38
CA SER A 139 7.30 -4.24 4.72
C SER A 139 7.53 -4.23 3.20
N ALA A 140 8.79 -4.33 2.77
CA ALA A 140 9.12 -4.39 1.35
C ALA A 140 8.66 -5.70 0.70
N HIS A 141 8.69 -6.82 1.43
CA HIS A 141 8.17 -8.12 0.95
C HIS A 141 6.64 -8.10 0.78
N ILE A 142 5.91 -7.53 1.75
CA ILE A 142 4.45 -7.37 1.66
C ILE A 142 4.06 -6.54 0.43
N VAL A 143 4.77 -5.43 0.16
CA VAL A 143 4.53 -4.60 -1.03
C VAL A 143 4.83 -5.37 -2.32
N GLU A 144 5.92 -6.14 -2.34
CA GLU A 144 6.29 -6.97 -3.49
C GLU A 144 5.17 -7.96 -3.85
N ASP A 145 4.66 -8.71 -2.88
CA ASP A 145 3.60 -9.70 -3.12
C ASP A 145 2.28 -9.05 -3.54
N LEU A 146 1.90 -7.93 -2.91
CA LEU A 146 0.72 -7.17 -3.31
C LEU A 146 0.78 -6.74 -4.78
N VAL A 147 1.94 -6.22 -5.20
CA VAL A 147 2.15 -5.76 -6.58
C VAL A 147 2.27 -6.95 -7.55
N ARG A 148 2.92 -8.04 -7.13
CA ARG A 148 3.03 -9.26 -7.93
C ARG A 148 1.65 -9.86 -8.25
N ILE A 149 0.78 -10.00 -7.25
CA ILE A 149 -0.59 -10.49 -7.44
C ILE A 149 -1.38 -9.53 -8.35
N ALA A 150 -1.22 -8.22 -8.17
CA ALA A 150 -1.87 -7.25 -9.04
C ALA A 150 -1.40 -7.37 -10.50
N LYS A 151 -0.11 -7.63 -10.73
CA LYS A 151 0.46 -7.90 -12.06
C LYS A 151 -0.11 -9.18 -12.66
N GLU A 152 -0.13 -10.28 -11.89
CA GLU A 152 -0.67 -11.58 -12.32
C GLU A 152 -2.16 -11.53 -12.66
N LYS A 153 -2.93 -10.68 -11.96
CA LYS A 153 -4.35 -10.43 -12.25
C LYS A 153 -4.57 -9.46 -13.41
N GLY A 154 -3.51 -8.99 -14.08
CA GLY A 154 -3.61 -8.07 -15.21
C GLY A 154 -4.11 -6.67 -14.84
N LEU A 155 -3.98 -6.28 -13.57
CA LEU A 155 -4.45 -4.97 -13.08
C LEU A 155 -3.46 -3.84 -13.34
N LEU A 156 -2.21 -4.18 -13.69
CA LEU A 156 -1.12 -3.21 -13.89
C LEU A 156 -0.82 -3.06 -15.38
N MET A 157 -0.88 -1.82 -15.85
CA MET A 157 -0.57 -1.43 -17.22
C MET A 157 0.92 -1.09 -17.35
N PRO A 158 1.49 -1.08 -18.57
CA PRO A 158 2.91 -0.76 -18.77
C PRO A 158 3.34 0.61 -18.21
N ASN A 159 2.41 1.57 -18.16
CA ASN A 159 2.61 2.93 -17.66
C ASN A 159 2.05 3.16 -16.23
N THR A 160 1.71 2.10 -15.49
CA THR A 160 1.20 2.23 -14.13
C THR A 160 2.28 2.81 -13.21
N LYS A 161 1.94 3.91 -12.53
CA LYS A 161 2.70 4.46 -11.42
C LYS A 161 2.26 3.85 -10.11
N ILE A 162 3.21 3.63 -9.20
CA ILE A 162 2.94 3.05 -7.88
C ILE A 162 3.17 4.13 -6.83
N GLY A 163 2.07 4.64 -6.26
CA GLY A 163 2.13 5.58 -5.15
C GLY A 163 2.14 4.86 -3.80
N ILE A 164 3.16 5.10 -2.98
CA ILE A 164 3.26 4.59 -1.62
C ILE A 164 3.20 5.75 -0.65
N THR A 165 2.26 5.68 0.29
CA THR A 165 2.04 6.76 1.24
C THR A 165 1.89 6.27 2.67
N GLY A 166 2.08 7.18 3.62
CA GLY A 166 2.06 6.91 5.04
C GLY A 166 3.39 6.43 5.59
N ARG A 167 3.65 6.77 6.86
CA ARG A 167 4.92 6.49 7.56
C ARG A 167 5.32 5.00 7.52
N ALA A 168 4.35 4.10 7.52
CA ALA A 168 4.59 2.65 7.47
C ALA A 168 5.35 2.23 6.20
N GLY A 169 5.16 2.91 5.06
CA GLY A 169 5.79 2.57 3.79
C GLY A 169 7.00 3.44 3.39
N ILE A 170 7.17 4.62 4.00
CA ILE A 170 8.14 5.63 3.52
C ILE A 170 9.34 5.85 4.47
N THR A 171 9.38 5.18 5.62
CA THR A 171 10.41 5.38 6.66
C THR A 171 11.49 4.30 6.62
N GLY A 172 12.67 4.60 7.19
CA GLY A 172 13.77 3.64 7.26
C GLY A 172 14.39 3.37 5.89
N LYS A 173 14.80 2.12 5.64
CA LYS A 173 15.30 1.66 4.33
C LYS A 173 14.18 1.10 3.42
N LYS A 174 12.91 1.22 3.83
CA LYS A 174 11.78 0.71 3.06
C LYS A 174 11.74 1.23 1.62
N PRO A 175 11.91 2.55 1.35
CA PRO A 175 11.86 3.04 -0.03
C PRO A 175 12.88 2.36 -0.95
N GLU A 176 14.14 2.27 -0.51
CA GLU A 176 15.22 1.62 -1.27
C GLU A 176 14.92 0.13 -1.52
N LEU A 177 14.47 -0.59 -0.49
CA LEU A 177 14.16 -2.03 -0.59
C LEU A 177 12.95 -2.30 -1.48
N ILE A 178 11.91 -1.46 -1.38
CA ILE A 178 10.71 -1.56 -2.20
C ILE A 178 11.05 -1.34 -3.67
N VAL A 179 11.77 -0.27 -4.01
CA VAL A 179 12.13 0.02 -5.40
C VAL A 179 12.99 -1.11 -5.98
N LYS A 180 13.93 -1.66 -5.20
CA LYS A 180 14.73 -2.81 -5.61
C LYS A 180 13.85 -4.04 -5.91
N LYS A 181 12.93 -4.40 -5.02
CA LYS A 181 12.04 -5.55 -5.21
C LYS A 181 11.08 -5.35 -6.39
N LEU A 182 10.49 -4.16 -6.51
CA LEU A 182 9.60 -3.85 -7.62
C LEU A 182 10.34 -3.82 -8.96
N SER A 183 11.59 -3.33 -9.00
CA SER A 183 12.40 -3.39 -10.22
C SER A 183 12.63 -4.82 -10.71
N ALA A 184 12.78 -5.77 -9.79
CA ALA A 184 12.83 -7.20 -10.12
C ALA A 184 11.46 -7.73 -10.58
N VAL A 185 10.35 -7.35 -9.94
CA VAL A 185 8.99 -7.77 -10.35
C VAL A 185 8.63 -7.30 -11.76
N PHE A 186 9.10 -6.11 -12.18
CA PHE A 186 8.80 -5.55 -13.51
C PHE A 186 9.93 -5.75 -14.53
N ASP A 187 11.02 -6.40 -14.16
CA ASP A 187 12.21 -6.58 -15.01
C ASP A 187 12.72 -5.27 -15.63
N ARG A 188 12.60 -4.15 -14.89
CA ARG A 188 13.01 -2.81 -15.32
C ARG A 188 13.28 -1.89 -14.14
N ASN A 189 14.03 -0.80 -14.35
CA ASN A 189 14.22 0.19 -13.30
C ASN A 189 12.89 0.90 -12.97
N MET A 190 12.49 0.88 -11.69
CA MET A 190 11.26 1.48 -11.17
C MET A 190 11.47 2.78 -10.37
N ASP A 191 12.68 3.34 -10.31
CA ASP A 191 13.03 4.57 -9.57
C ASP A 191 12.11 5.76 -9.91
N ASN A 192 11.76 5.92 -11.19
CA ASN A 192 10.88 7.00 -11.68
C ASN A 192 9.40 6.63 -11.75
N GLU A 193 9.07 5.38 -11.41
CA GLU A 193 7.72 4.81 -11.49
C GLU A 193 7.07 4.67 -10.10
N VAL A 194 7.89 4.58 -9.05
CA VAL A 194 7.45 4.49 -7.65
C VAL A 194 7.59 5.85 -6.98
N ILE A 195 6.48 6.36 -6.46
CA ILE A 195 6.42 7.66 -5.83
C ILE A 195 6.13 7.47 -4.34
N PHE A 196 7.03 7.98 -3.50
CA PHE A 196 6.84 8.01 -2.06
C PHE A 196 6.32 9.38 -1.64
N ALA A 197 5.20 9.41 -0.93
CA ALA A 197 4.59 10.64 -0.44
C ALA A 197 4.21 10.52 1.04
N ASP A 198 4.58 11.54 1.82
CA ASP A 198 4.19 11.71 3.23
C ASP A 198 2.67 11.65 3.43
N ASP A 199 1.94 12.48 2.68
CA ASP A 199 0.48 12.57 2.71
C ASP A 199 -0.07 12.75 1.27
N ALA A 200 -0.18 11.63 0.55
CA ALA A 200 -0.71 11.63 -0.81
C ALA A 200 -2.18 12.08 -0.87
N LEU A 201 -2.95 11.83 0.19
CA LEU A 201 -4.36 12.17 0.24
C LEU A 201 -4.56 13.68 0.36
N ALA A 202 -3.90 14.33 1.31
CA ALA A 202 -3.98 15.78 1.47
C ALA A 202 -3.42 16.52 0.24
N ARG A 203 -2.28 16.06 -0.30
CA ARG A 203 -1.70 16.64 -1.52
C ARG A 203 -2.63 16.47 -2.73
N GLY A 204 -3.22 15.30 -2.90
CA GLY A 204 -4.18 15.02 -3.97
C GLY A 204 -5.43 15.89 -3.86
N ALA A 205 -5.99 16.04 -2.65
CA ALA A 205 -7.13 16.91 -2.39
C ALA A 205 -6.81 18.39 -2.68
N ALA A 206 -5.62 18.87 -2.27
CA ALA A 206 -5.18 20.24 -2.54
C ALA A 206 -5.03 20.52 -4.04
N VAL A 207 -4.45 19.57 -4.80
CA VAL A 207 -4.31 19.67 -6.27
C VAL A 207 -5.68 19.70 -6.95
N LEU A 208 -6.61 18.82 -6.55
CA LEU A 208 -7.97 18.80 -7.08
C LEU A 208 -8.71 20.10 -6.76
N GLY A 209 -8.60 20.60 -5.52
CA GLY A 209 -9.18 21.88 -5.12
C GLY A 209 -8.67 23.03 -5.99
N ARG A 210 -7.36 23.09 -6.26
CA ARG A 210 -6.79 24.09 -7.15
C ARG A 210 -7.28 23.96 -8.60
N CYS A 211 -7.41 22.73 -9.09
CA CYS A 211 -7.93 22.45 -10.42
C CYS A 211 -9.39 22.89 -10.57
N MET A 212 -10.23 22.66 -9.55
CA MET A 212 -11.63 23.07 -9.53
C MET A 212 -11.80 24.60 -9.51
N HIS A 213 -10.91 25.32 -8.83
CA HIS A 213 -10.91 26.79 -8.77
C HIS A 213 -10.11 27.44 -9.91
N GLN A 214 -9.79 26.69 -10.97
CA GLN A 214 -9.11 27.19 -12.17
C GLN A 214 -7.75 27.88 -11.90
N PHE A 215 -7.05 27.50 -10.83
CA PHE A 215 -5.72 28.05 -10.56
C PHE A 215 -4.63 27.53 -11.51
N GLY A 216 -4.94 26.52 -12.35
CA GLY A 216 -4.05 26.02 -13.39
C GLY A 216 -4.49 26.46 -14.78
N THR A 217 -3.54 26.60 -15.71
CA THR A 217 -3.81 26.96 -17.11
C THR A 217 -3.42 25.82 -18.05
N ALA A 218 -3.81 25.89 -19.33
CA ALA A 218 -3.38 24.89 -20.31
C ALA A 218 -1.85 24.87 -20.50
N CYS A 219 -1.20 26.03 -20.36
CA CYS A 219 0.25 26.17 -20.43
C CYS A 219 0.96 25.82 -19.12
N ASN A 220 0.28 25.93 -17.98
CA ASN A 220 0.78 25.55 -16.66
C ASN A 220 -0.27 24.69 -15.92
N PRO A 221 -0.46 23.42 -16.33
CA PRO A 221 -1.50 22.58 -15.75
C PRO A 221 -1.12 22.15 -14.33
N ILE A 222 -2.01 22.44 -13.37
CA ILE A 222 -1.87 21.97 -11.98
C ILE A 222 -2.32 20.49 -11.84
N GLY A 223 -3.06 19.98 -12.82
CA GLY A 223 -3.51 18.59 -12.88
C GLY A 223 -3.74 18.14 -14.32
N GLY A 224 -3.77 16.83 -14.53
CA GLY A 224 -3.83 16.24 -15.87
C GLY A 224 -3.32 14.81 -15.85
N ILE A 225 -3.04 14.30 -17.04
CA ILE A 225 -2.36 13.00 -17.20
C ILE A 225 -0.87 13.30 -17.33
N GLN A 226 -0.02 12.49 -16.71
CA GLN A 226 1.41 12.64 -16.83
C GLN A 226 1.85 12.59 -18.31
N GLY A 227 2.69 13.55 -18.70
CA GLY A 227 3.15 13.68 -20.09
C GLY A 227 2.09 14.19 -21.07
N GLN A 228 0.90 14.56 -20.60
CA GLN A 228 -0.15 15.15 -21.42
C GLN A 228 -0.69 16.44 -20.80
N GLY A 229 -1.62 17.09 -21.52
CA GLY A 229 -2.27 18.31 -21.08
C GLY A 229 -3.42 18.10 -20.09
N CYS A 230 -4.05 19.21 -19.74
CA CYS A 230 -5.22 19.25 -18.87
C CYS A 230 -6.43 18.49 -19.48
N ILE A 231 -7.10 17.67 -18.67
CA ILE A 231 -8.29 16.89 -19.07
C ILE A 231 -9.63 17.59 -18.79
N TYR A 232 -9.62 18.83 -18.29
CA TYR A 232 -10.84 19.58 -17.94
C TYR A 232 -11.81 19.70 -19.12
N GLY A 233 -11.29 20.03 -20.32
CA GLY A 233 -12.13 20.15 -21.51
C GLY A 233 -12.79 18.84 -21.94
N GLN A 234 -12.20 17.69 -21.61
CA GLN A 234 -12.83 16.38 -21.84
C GLN A 234 -13.96 16.13 -20.82
N ARG A 235 -13.76 16.50 -19.55
CA ARG A 235 -14.79 16.41 -18.49
C ARG A 235 -16.01 17.26 -18.82
N VAL A 236 -15.81 18.52 -19.21
CA VAL A 236 -16.92 19.43 -19.59
C VAL A 236 -17.70 18.88 -20.79
N ARG A 237 -17.01 18.36 -21.80
CA ARG A 237 -17.65 17.74 -22.97
C ARG A 237 -18.48 16.51 -22.59
N LEU A 238 -18.00 15.68 -21.66
CA LEU A 238 -18.74 14.52 -21.18
C LEU A 238 -19.97 14.95 -20.37
N GLN A 239 -19.84 15.91 -19.46
CA GLN A 239 -20.97 16.41 -18.67
C GLN A 239 -22.08 17.00 -19.54
N LYS A 240 -21.74 17.74 -20.60
CA LYS A 240 -22.73 18.28 -21.55
C LYS A 240 -23.50 17.20 -22.32
N LYS A 241 -22.96 15.98 -22.42
CA LYS A 241 -23.61 14.85 -23.10
C LYS A 241 -24.54 14.06 -22.18
N ILE A 242 -24.44 14.23 -20.86
CA ILE A 242 -25.32 13.58 -19.90
C ILE A 242 -26.57 14.47 -19.78
N PRO A 243 -27.73 14.08 -20.34
CA PRO A 243 -28.94 14.87 -20.17
C PRO A 243 -29.26 14.97 -18.68
N ILE A 244 -29.56 16.19 -18.22
CA ILE A 244 -30.06 16.43 -16.86
C ILE A 244 -31.52 15.94 -16.83
N THR A 245 -31.74 14.63 -16.77
CA THR A 245 -33.04 14.07 -16.38
C THR A 245 -32.96 13.76 -14.89
N SER A 246 -33.15 14.80 -14.09
CA SER A 246 -33.20 14.73 -12.64
C SER A 246 -34.58 14.26 -12.17
N SER A 247 -34.67 12.98 -11.76
CA SER A 247 -35.59 12.57 -10.69
C SER A 247 -34.94 11.66 -9.65
N GLU A 248 -33.66 11.31 -9.77
CA GLU A 248 -32.95 10.43 -8.83
C GLU A 248 -31.69 11.10 -8.25
N ALA A 249 -31.79 12.37 -7.89
CA ALA A 249 -30.76 13.08 -7.15
C ALA A 249 -31.33 13.67 -5.86
N ILE A 250 -31.72 12.78 -4.94
CA ILE A 250 -31.71 12.96 -3.47
C ILE A 250 -31.19 11.67 -2.87
#